data_AF-A0A6L5XEJ0-F1
#
_entry.id   AF-A0A6L5XEJ0-F1
#
_cell.length_a   1.000
_cell.length_b   1.000
_cell.length_c   1.000
_cell.angle_alpha   90.00
_cell.angle_beta   90.00
_cell.angle_gamma   90.00
#
_symmetry.space_group_name_H-M   'P 1'
#
loop_
_entity.id
_entity.type
_entity.pdbx_description
1 polymer ?
#
loop_
_entity_poly.entity_id
_entity_poly.type
_entity_poly.pdbx_seq_one_letter_code
_entity_poly.pdbx_strand_id
1 'polypeptide(L)'
;MAEQNKDNLRKLLRFLDAEIIHKPENRWFVDELRSALPRGAVVESGACSSSVKKIEKYLALDYKLDHAQAALDYSSIKDDYMRQCFEADCREMLRFRFGLRGHCIDFGEFCRFAQIQAERLLNMYYSTKGTLPEIKAYIKKYNEEAAWIDHGKTLEDISYSVKLWAFTHEYKLQPLFRTLDNVRKVRNTHSHGSTSSADEQFFQSHYTMLVEAGYPLQPSCRVDWEALKNDKSKNEIYFNTIRYTSEHKRYIDLCWQRRQPFDEVIKALEELILQVTAHTN
;
A
#
# COMPACT_ATOMS: atom_id res chain seq x y z
N MET A 1 -41.10 -6.70 -15.59
CA MET A 1 -40.02 -5.95 -16.29
C MET A 1 -38.63 -6.17 -15.68
N ALA A 2 -38.41 -6.03 -14.37
CA ALA A 2 -37.09 -6.23 -13.77
C ALA A 2 -36.54 -7.67 -13.89
N GLU A 3 -37.39 -8.69 -13.69
CA GLU A 3 -37.01 -10.10 -13.87
C GLU A 3 -36.73 -10.46 -15.33
N GLN A 4 -37.53 -9.93 -16.27
CA GLN A 4 -37.30 -10.09 -17.71
C GLN A 4 -35.93 -9.52 -18.13
N ASN A 5 -35.56 -8.35 -17.59
CA ASN A 5 -34.30 -7.70 -17.89
C ASN A 5 -33.10 -8.49 -17.32
N LYS A 6 -33.24 -9.09 -16.13
CA LYS A 6 -32.21 -9.98 -15.57
C LYS A 6 -32.04 -11.24 -16.40
N ASP A 7 -33.15 -11.82 -16.86
CA ASP A 7 -33.11 -13.03 -17.66
C ASP A 7 -32.51 -12.78 -19.05
N ASN A 8 -32.82 -11.63 -19.65
CA ASN A 8 -32.19 -11.17 -20.89
C ASN A 8 -30.68 -10.92 -20.72
N LEU A 9 -30.27 -10.33 -19.59
CA LEU A 9 -28.85 -10.12 -19.28
C LEU A 9 -28.11 -11.46 -19.10
N ARG A 10 -28.71 -12.44 -18.42
CA ARG A 10 -28.13 -13.79 -18.28
C ARG A 10 -28.00 -14.50 -19.61
N LYS A 11 -28.99 -14.36 -20.51
CA LYS A 11 -28.93 -14.92 -21.87
C LYS A 11 -27.82 -14.28 -22.69
N LEU A 12 -27.65 -12.96 -22.60
CA LEU A 12 -26.55 -12.25 -23.25
C LEU A 12 -25.19 -12.71 -22.74
N LEU A 13 -25.01 -12.80 -21.42
CA LEU A 13 -23.73 -13.23 -20.83
C LEU A 13 -23.37 -14.67 -21.24
N ARG A 14 -24.34 -15.59 -21.25
CA ARG A 14 -24.11 -16.97 -21.72
C ARG A 14 -23.76 -17.03 -23.21
N PHE A 15 -24.40 -16.20 -24.03
CA PHE A 15 -24.08 -16.14 -25.46
C PHE A 15 -22.65 -15.64 -25.70
N LEU A 16 -22.22 -14.60 -24.97
CA LEU A 16 -20.86 -14.08 -25.07
C LEU A 16 -19.82 -15.13 -24.67
N ASP A 17 -20.05 -15.83 -23.56
CA ASP A 17 -19.16 -16.85 -23.02
C ASP A 17 -19.07 -18.10 -23.92
N ALA A 18 -20.22 -18.62 -24.36
CA ALA A 18 -20.28 -19.87 -25.13
C ALA A 18 -19.89 -19.70 -26.62
N GLU A 19 -20.27 -18.59 -27.25
CA GLU A 19 -20.21 -18.48 -28.71
C GLU A 19 -19.19 -17.46 -29.20
N ILE A 20 -18.82 -16.46 -28.40
CA ILE A 20 -18.02 -15.32 -28.88
C ILE A 20 -16.59 -15.34 -28.35
N ILE A 21 -16.39 -15.40 -27.02
CA ILE A 21 -15.07 -15.18 -26.40
C ILE A 21 -14.07 -16.30 -26.74
N HIS A 22 -14.53 -17.52 -26.96
CA HIS A 22 -13.67 -18.69 -27.17
C HIS A 22 -13.49 -19.10 -28.65
N LYS A 23 -14.12 -18.38 -29.59
CA LYS A 23 -14.00 -18.67 -31.03
C LYS A 23 -13.09 -17.63 -31.71
N PRO A 24 -11.88 -17.99 -32.18
CA PRO A 24 -10.90 -17.06 -32.75
C PRO A 24 -11.42 -16.25 -33.96
N GLU A 25 -12.39 -16.82 -34.68
CA GLU A 25 -13.08 -16.24 -35.82
C GLU A 25 -14.05 -15.10 -35.46
N ASN A 26 -14.36 -14.90 -34.18
CA ASN A 26 -15.22 -13.82 -33.69
C ASN A 26 -14.47 -12.54 -33.29
N ARG A 27 -13.25 -12.36 -33.79
CA ARG A 27 -12.46 -11.13 -33.61
C ARG A 27 -13.20 -9.87 -34.07
N TRP A 28 -14.06 -10.01 -35.10
CA TRP A 28 -14.92 -8.95 -35.61
C TRP A 28 -15.89 -8.39 -34.55
N PHE A 29 -16.35 -9.20 -33.58
CA PHE A 29 -17.22 -8.75 -32.50
C PHE A 29 -16.48 -7.80 -31.55
N VAL A 30 -15.22 -8.10 -31.25
CA VAL A 30 -14.36 -7.21 -30.43
C VAL A 30 -14.11 -5.90 -31.17
N ASP A 31 -13.94 -5.95 -32.49
CA ASP A 31 -13.72 -4.76 -33.33
C ASP A 31 -14.99 -3.91 -33.47
N GLU A 32 -16.16 -4.52 -33.62
CA GLU A 32 -17.49 -3.88 -33.60
C GLU A 32 -17.80 -3.28 -32.22
N LEU A 33 -17.54 -4.01 -31.14
CA LEU A 33 -17.71 -3.49 -29.77
C LEU A 33 -16.81 -2.27 -29.53
N ARG A 34 -15.57 -2.31 -30.01
CA ARG A 34 -14.61 -1.18 -29.99
C ARG A 34 -14.94 -0.06 -30.99
N SER A 35 -15.82 -0.32 -31.96
CA SER A 35 -16.33 0.67 -32.92
C SER A 35 -17.57 1.37 -32.36
N ALA A 36 -18.46 0.61 -31.72
CA ALA A 36 -19.65 1.08 -31.03
C ALA A 36 -19.33 1.83 -29.73
N LEU A 37 -18.21 1.51 -29.08
CA LEU A 37 -17.66 2.29 -27.97
C LEU A 37 -16.89 3.49 -28.56
N PRO A 38 -17.24 4.74 -28.21
CA PRO A 38 -16.63 5.92 -28.83
C PRO A 38 -15.11 5.93 -28.63
N ARG A 39 -14.35 5.75 -29.70
CA ARG A 39 -12.90 6.00 -29.69
C ARG A 39 -12.70 7.51 -29.59
N GLY A 40 -12.37 7.98 -28.40
CA GLY A 40 -12.02 9.38 -28.17
C GLY A 40 -13.16 10.26 -27.65
N ALA A 41 -13.90 9.82 -26.63
CA ALA A 41 -14.71 10.75 -25.83
C ALA A 41 -13.80 11.63 -24.97
N VAL A 42 -13.18 12.63 -25.61
CA VAL A 42 -13.10 13.94 -24.97
C VAL A 42 -14.54 14.31 -24.64
N VAL A 43 -14.75 14.56 -23.36
CA VAL A 43 -15.99 15.03 -22.75
C VAL A 43 -16.62 16.10 -23.62
N GLU A 44 -17.76 15.81 -24.25
CA GLU A 44 -18.87 16.75 -24.54
C GLU A 44 -19.92 16.08 -25.44
N SER A 45 -20.86 15.35 -24.85
CA SER A 45 -22.28 15.28 -25.27
C SER A 45 -23.06 14.29 -24.40
N GLY A 46 -24.09 14.82 -23.74
CA GLY A 46 -24.71 14.26 -22.53
C GLY A 46 -25.65 13.06 -22.68
N ALA A 47 -25.71 12.36 -23.82
CA ALA A 47 -26.74 11.33 -24.02
C ALA A 47 -26.22 9.87 -24.03
N CYS A 48 -24.96 9.61 -24.40
CA CYS A 48 -24.42 8.24 -24.46
C CYS A 48 -23.74 7.79 -23.13
N SER A 49 -23.66 8.68 -22.13
CA SER A 49 -22.75 8.47 -21.00
C SER A 49 -23.27 7.52 -19.92
N SER A 50 -24.57 7.30 -19.75
CA SER A 50 -25.07 6.56 -18.58
C SER A 50 -24.94 5.04 -18.69
N SER A 51 -25.10 4.48 -19.89
CA SER A 51 -25.06 3.03 -20.12
C SER A 51 -23.62 2.52 -20.19
N VAL A 52 -22.74 3.28 -20.85
CA VAL A 52 -21.29 3.02 -20.85
C VAL A 52 -20.72 3.17 -19.44
N LYS A 53 -21.06 4.25 -18.70
CA LYS A 53 -20.67 4.35 -17.27
C LYS A 53 -21.20 3.22 -16.41
N LYS A 54 -22.39 2.68 -16.71
CA LYS A 54 -22.93 1.51 -16.00
C LYS A 54 -22.15 0.24 -16.33
N ILE A 55 -21.80 0.03 -17.60
CA ILE A 55 -20.99 -1.11 -18.04
C ILE A 55 -19.56 -0.99 -17.49
N GLU A 56 -18.93 0.18 -17.55
CA GLU A 56 -17.63 0.49 -16.94
C GLU A 56 -17.65 0.26 -15.42
N LYS A 57 -18.70 0.72 -14.73
CA LYS A 57 -18.88 0.47 -13.30
C LYS A 57 -19.09 -1.03 -12.99
N TYR A 58 -19.82 -1.75 -13.82
CA TYR A 58 -20.17 -3.16 -13.60
C TYR A 58 -19.02 -4.11 -13.95
N LEU A 59 -18.26 -3.78 -14.99
CA LEU A 59 -17.03 -4.48 -15.40
C LEU A 59 -15.80 -3.96 -14.70
N ALA A 60 -15.96 -2.96 -13.82
CA ALA A 60 -14.87 -2.34 -13.10
C ALA A 60 -13.75 -1.81 -14.02
N LEU A 61 -14.07 -1.40 -15.25
CA LEU A 61 -13.09 -0.89 -16.21
C LEU A 61 -12.85 0.59 -15.93
N ASP A 62 -11.80 0.91 -15.17
CA ASP A 62 -11.40 2.28 -14.91
C ASP A 62 -10.17 2.67 -15.74
N TYR A 63 -10.43 3.04 -17.00
CA TYR A 63 -9.41 3.43 -17.97
C TYR A 63 -8.59 4.64 -17.51
N LYS A 64 -9.09 5.46 -16.58
CA LYS A 64 -8.31 6.58 -16.03
C LYS A 64 -7.14 6.11 -15.18
N LEU A 65 -7.23 4.94 -14.57
CA LEU A 65 -6.15 4.35 -13.76
C LEU A 65 -5.27 3.42 -14.59
N ASP A 66 -5.84 2.75 -15.60
CA ASP A 66 -5.07 1.97 -16.58
C ASP A 66 -4.26 2.86 -17.55
N HIS A 67 -4.64 4.14 -17.70
CA HIS A 67 -3.90 5.15 -18.46
C HIS A 67 -3.25 6.24 -17.59
N ALA A 68 -3.45 6.21 -16.26
CA ALA A 68 -2.68 7.06 -15.37
C ALA A 68 -1.23 6.58 -15.42
N GLN A 69 -0.31 7.51 -15.71
CA GLN A 69 1.11 7.27 -15.52
C GLN A 69 1.30 6.67 -14.12
N ALA A 70 1.88 5.48 -14.05
CA ALA A 70 1.97 4.72 -12.81
C ALA A 70 2.51 5.64 -11.72
N ALA A 71 1.80 5.75 -10.60
CA ALA A 71 2.21 6.62 -9.50
C ALA A 71 3.61 6.27 -8.96
N LEU A 72 4.10 5.06 -9.30
CA LEU A 72 5.44 4.55 -9.04
C LEU A 72 6.04 4.08 -10.36
N ASP A 73 7.25 4.52 -10.68
CA ASP A 73 7.96 4.17 -11.91
C ASP A 73 8.87 2.96 -11.69
N TYR A 74 8.53 1.82 -12.32
CA TYR A 74 9.31 0.59 -12.29
C TYR A 74 10.09 0.33 -13.59
N SER A 75 10.16 1.30 -14.51
CA SER A 75 10.78 1.14 -15.83
C SER A 75 12.26 0.76 -15.79
N SER A 76 12.95 1.10 -14.70
CA SER A 76 14.36 0.77 -14.46
C SER A 76 14.60 -0.71 -14.09
N ILE A 77 13.55 -1.49 -13.86
CA ILE A 77 13.62 -2.94 -13.63
C ILE A 77 13.71 -3.66 -14.98
N LYS A 78 14.87 -4.30 -15.23
CA LYS A 78 15.18 -4.98 -16.50
C LYS A 78 14.36 -6.25 -16.74
N ASP A 79 14.03 -6.99 -15.70
CA ASP A 79 13.22 -8.21 -15.81
C ASP A 79 11.75 -7.84 -16.07
N ASP A 80 11.28 -8.16 -17.28
CA ASP A 80 9.93 -7.82 -17.75
C ASP A 80 8.83 -8.48 -16.90
N TYR A 81 9.01 -9.73 -16.49
CA TYR A 81 8.03 -10.43 -15.68
C TYR A 81 7.93 -9.80 -14.29
N MET A 82 9.08 -9.52 -13.66
CA MET A 82 9.14 -8.85 -12.36
C MET A 82 8.53 -7.45 -12.43
N ARG A 83 8.85 -6.69 -13.48
CA ARG A 83 8.27 -5.35 -13.71
C ARG A 83 6.73 -5.43 -13.82
N GLN A 84 6.21 -6.37 -14.60
CA GLN A 84 4.76 -6.60 -14.70
C GLN A 84 4.13 -6.96 -13.35
N CYS A 85 4.82 -7.76 -12.52
CA CYS A 85 4.36 -8.08 -11.17
C CYS A 85 4.28 -6.82 -10.28
N PHE A 86 5.28 -5.94 -10.33
CA PHE A 86 5.25 -4.67 -9.59
C PHE A 86 4.11 -3.76 -10.05
N GLU A 87 3.95 -3.60 -11.36
CA GLU A 87 2.86 -2.79 -11.91
C GLU A 87 1.49 -3.35 -11.52
N ALA A 88 1.33 -4.68 -11.49
CA ALA A 88 0.10 -5.33 -11.04
C ALA A 88 -0.18 -5.04 -9.56
N ASP A 89 0.81 -5.23 -8.68
CA ASP A 89 0.67 -4.96 -7.25
C ASP A 89 0.41 -3.46 -6.97
N CYS A 90 1.06 -2.57 -7.72
CA CYS A 90 0.82 -1.13 -7.64
C CYS A 90 -0.61 -0.78 -8.08
N ARG A 91 -1.13 -1.39 -9.15
CA ARG A 91 -2.52 -1.18 -9.59
C ARG A 91 -3.51 -1.63 -8.52
N GLU A 92 -3.32 -2.81 -7.92
CA GLU A 92 -4.18 -3.27 -6.82
C GLU A 92 -4.10 -2.34 -5.60
N MET A 93 -2.89 -1.93 -5.21
CA MET A 93 -2.69 -0.94 -4.16
C MET A 93 -3.53 0.32 -4.41
N LEU A 94 -3.45 0.91 -5.61
CA LEU A 94 -4.17 2.13 -5.95
C LEU A 94 -5.70 1.94 -5.99
N ARG A 95 -6.20 0.74 -6.31
CA ARG A 95 -7.65 0.48 -6.25
C ARG A 95 -8.21 0.64 -4.84
N PHE A 96 -7.49 0.18 -3.82
CA PHE A 96 -7.88 0.37 -2.42
C PHE A 96 -7.70 1.80 -1.91
N ARG A 97 -6.83 2.59 -2.54
CA ARG A 97 -6.74 4.03 -2.26
C ARG A 97 -7.96 4.79 -2.77
N PHE A 98 -8.42 4.48 -3.99
CA PHE A 98 -9.47 5.24 -4.66
C PHE A 98 -10.87 4.60 -4.55
N GLY A 99 -10.99 3.41 -3.95
CA GLY A 99 -12.28 2.71 -3.82
C GLY A 99 -12.87 2.31 -5.17
N LEU A 100 -12.02 1.79 -6.06
CA LEU A 100 -12.40 1.47 -7.43
C LEU A 100 -12.66 -0.01 -7.61
N ARG A 101 -13.29 -0.40 -8.73
CA ARG A 101 -13.50 -1.81 -9.11
C ARG A 101 -14.24 -2.67 -8.09
N GLY A 102 -15.15 -2.08 -7.31
CA GLY A 102 -15.87 -2.78 -6.23
C GLY A 102 -15.09 -2.89 -4.92
N HIS A 103 -13.86 -2.36 -4.86
CA HIS A 103 -13.15 -2.12 -3.62
C HIS A 103 -13.74 -0.89 -2.92
N CYS A 104 -13.82 -0.93 -1.59
CA CYS A 104 -13.95 0.28 -0.78
C CYS A 104 -12.56 0.89 -0.56
N ILE A 105 -12.54 2.17 -0.15
CA ILE A 105 -11.30 2.76 0.35
C ILE A 105 -10.88 1.97 1.59
N ASP A 106 -9.72 1.32 1.54
CA ASP A 106 -9.21 0.47 2.61
C ASP A 106 -7.70 0.67 2.75
N PHE A 107 -7.31 1.33 3.83
CA PHE A 107 -5.90 1.60 4.11
C PHE A 107 -5.13 0.33 4.52
N GLY A 108 -5.79 -0.65 5.13
CA GLY A 108 -5.18 -1.91 5.54
C GLY A 108 -4.78 -2.76 4.34
N GLU A 109 -5.70 -2.92 3.38
CA GLU A 109 -5.41 -3.59 2.11
C GLU A 109 -4.40 -2.81 1.26
N PHE A 110 -4.49 -1.48 1.23
CA PHE A 110 -3.47 -0.64 0.59
C PHE A 110 -2.07 -0.91 1.19
N CYS A 111 -1.94 -0.93 2.52
CA CYS A 111 -0.69 -1.26 3.20
C CYS A 111 -0.21 -2.68 2.92
N ARG A 112 -1.12 -3.64 2.71
CA ARG A 112 -0.75 -5.01 2.32
C ARG A 112 -0.02 -5.03 0.98
N PHE A 113 -0.56 -4.39 -0.05
CA PHE A 113 0.11 -4.31 -1.35
C PHE A 113 1.36 -3.45 -1.33
N ALA A 114 1.39 -2.37 -0.54
CA ALA A 114 2.59 -1.57 -0.35
C ALA A 114 3.75 -2.39 0.25
N GLN A 115 3.47 -3.20 1.29
CA GLN A 115 4.49 -4.06 1.91
C GLN A 115 4.99 -5.13 0.92
N ILE A 116 4.10 -5.75 0.13
CA ILE A 116 4.50 -6.76 -0.88
C ILE A 116 5.51 -6.16 -1.87
N GLN A 117 5.23 -4.95 -2.38
CA GLN A 117 6.13 -4.24 -3.28
C GLN A 117 7.47 -3.93 -2.60
N ALA A 118 7.45 -3.37 -1.38
CA ALA A 118 8.68 -3.06 -0.65
C ALA A 118 9.53 -4.31 -0.34
N GLU A 119 8.89 -5.41 0.04
CA GLU A 119 9.58 -6.67 0.32
C GLU A 119 10.24 -7.25 -0.92
N ARG A 120 9.54 -7.24 -2.07
CA ARG A 120 10.10 -7.72 -3.33
C ARG A 120 11.28 -6.86 -3.80
N LEU A 121 11.20 -5.53 -3.63
CA LEU A 121 12.32 -4.61 -3.92
C LEU A 121 13.54 -4.92 -3.05
N LEU A 122 13.35 -5.16 -1.75
CA LEU A 122 14.45 -5.53 -0.86
C LEU A 122 15.04 -6.89 -1.22
N ASN A 123 14.22 -7.89 -1.59
CA ASN A 123 14.72 -9.18 -2.05
C ASN A 123 15.57 -9.03 -3.32
N MET A 124 15.13 -8.22 -4.30
CA MET A 124 15.93 -7.92 -5.47
C MET A 124 17.27 -7.29 -5.09
N TYR A 125 17.26 -6.26 -4.22
CA TYR A 125 18.49 -5.64 -3.74
C TYR A 125 19.45 -6.64 -3.09
N TYR A 126 18.97 -7.44 -2.14
CA TYR A 126 19.81 -8.39 -1.42
C TYR A 126 20.29 -9.55 -2.29
N SER A 127 19.53 -9.95 -3.32
CA SER A 127 19.98 -10.96 -4.28
C SER A 127 21.27 -10.57 -5.02
N THR A 128 21.56 -9.27 -5.14
CA THR A 128 22.82 -8.77 -5.75
C THR A 128 24.03 -8.89 -4.83
N LYS A 129 23.84 -9.22 -3.54
CA LYS A 129 24.93 -9.28 -2.55
C LYS A 129 25.62 -10.64 -2.47
N GLY A 130 25.25 -11.57 -3.35
CA GLY A 130 25.89 -12.87 -3.50
C GLY A 130 25.05 -14.01 -2.94
N THR A 131 25.74 -15.02 -2.42
CA THR A 131 25.16 -16.21 -1.80
C THR A 131 24.43 -15.88 -0.50
N LEU A 132 23.53 -16.77 -0.05
CA LEU A 132 22.78 -16.55 1.20
C LEU A 132 23.68 -16.26 2.43
N PRO A 133 24.81 -16.95 2.66
CA PRO A 133 25.74 -16.58 3.74
C PRO A 133 26.29 -15.16 3.62
N GLU A 134 26.64 -14.72 2.41
CA GLU A 134 27.14 -13.36 2.14
C GLU A 134 26.05 -12.32 2.40
N ILE A 135 24.81 -12.60 1.98
CA ILE A 135 23.65 -11.74 2.26
C ILE A 135 23.43 -11.61 3.77
N LYS A 136 23.47 -12.71 4.52
CA LYS A 136 23.29 -12.69 5.99
C LYS A 136 24.39 -11.87 6.67
N ALA A 137 25.64 -12.06 6.26
CA ALA A 137 26.77 -11.28 6.77
C ALA A 137 26.60 -9.78 6.45
N TYR A 138 26.15 -9.46 5.24
CA TYR A 138 25.88 -8.09 4.81
C TYR A 138 24.78 -7.44 5.64
N ILE A 139 23.66 -8.13 5.88
CA ILE A 139 22.57 -7.61 6.71
C ILE A 139 23.04 -7.37 8.14
N LYS A 140 23.79 -8.32 8.73
CA LYS A 140 24.33 -8.20 10.10
C LYS A 140 25.26 -6.99 10.27
N LYS A 141 26.05 -6.65 9.24
CA LYS A 141 26.92 -5.47 9.26
C LYS A 141 26.15 -4.16 9.53
N TYR A 142 24.90 -4.08 9.08
CA TYR A 142 24.05 -2.89 9.23
C TYR A 142 22.88 -3.09 10.20
N ASN A 143 22.79 -4.27 10.82
CA ASN A 143 21.81 -4.64 11.82
C ASN A 143 22.42 -5.67 12.77
N GLU A 144 23.26 -5.18 13.69
CA GLU A 144 24.05 -6.02 14.60
C GLU A 144 23.18 -6.89 15.53
N GLU A 145 21.96 -6.45 15.81
CA GLU A 145 20.99 -7.15 16.67
C GLU A 145 20.25 -8.30 15.95
N ALA A 146 20.45 -8.50 14.64
CA ALA A 146 19.77 -9.52 13.83
C ALA A 146 20.32 -10.95 14.08
N ALA A 147 20.40 -11.39 15.34
CA ALA A 147 20.97 -12.68 15.73
C ALA A 147 20.23 -13.89 15.11
N TRP A 148 18.92 -13.80 14.93
CA TRP A 148 18.07 -14.92 14.47
C TRP A 148 18.11 -15.17 12.95
N ILE A 149 18.81 -14.33 12.20
CA ILE A 149 18.87 -14.42 10.73
C ILE A 149 19.56 -15.71 10.24
N ASP A 150 20.39 -16.33 11.08
CA ASP A 150 21.14 -17.54 10.72
C ASP A 150 20.23 -18.74 10.45
N HIS A 151 19.01 -18.76 11.01
CA HIS A 151 18.04 -19.83 10.82
C HIS A 151 17.31 -19.81 9.47
N GLY A 152 17.30 -18.68 8.75
CA GLY A 152 16.65 -18.58 7.44
C GLY A 152 17.34 -19.47 6.40
N LYS A 153 16.59 -20.26 5.63
CA LYS A 153 17.13 -21.18 4.61
C LYS A 153 17.17 -20.55 3.21
N THR A 154 16.38 -19.51 3.02
CA THR A 154 16.26 -18.72 1.80
C THR A 154 16.33 -17.22 2.10
N LEU A 155 16.43 -16.38 1.07
CA LEU A 155 16.38 -14.92 1.22
C LEU A 155 14.99 -14.47 1.70
N GLU A 156 13.96 -15.15 1.22
CA GLU A 156 12.56 -14.93 1.55
C GLU A 156 12.26 -15.24 3.02
N ASP A 157 12.96 -16.20 3.63
CA ASP A 157 12.83 -16.52 5.06
C ASP A 157 13.35 -15.39 5.97
N ILE A 158 14.22 -14.51 5.45
CA ILE A 158 14.72 -13.37 6.20
C ILE A 158 13.61 -12.32 6.28
N SER A 159 13.16 -12.02 7.50
CA SER A 159 12.03 -11.12 7.72
C SER A 159 12.20 -9.75 7.05
N TYR A 160 11.10 -9.25 6.49
CA TYR A 160 11.01 -7.91 5.91
C TYR A 160 11.58 -6.81 6.82
N SER A 161 11.23 -6.79 8.11
CA SER A 161 11.69 -5.75 9.05
C SER A 161 13.20 -5.75 9.25
N VAL A 162 13.83 -6.93 9.25
CA VAL A 162 15.29 -7.06 9.37
C VAL A 162 15.98 -6.53 8.12
N LYS A 163 15.47 -6.90 6.93
CA LYS A 163 15.95 -6.38 5.63
C LYS A 163 15.79 -4.85 5.55
N LEU A 164 14.61 -4.34 5.89
CA LEU A 164 14.31 -2.91 5.86
C LEU A 164 15.22 -2.12 6.82
N TRP A 165 15.43 -2.61 8.04
CA TRP A 165 16.31 -1.96 9.00
C TRP A 165 17.74 -1.86 8.47
N ALA A 166 18.32 -2.98 8.03
CA ALA A 166 19.70 -2.99 7.53
C ALA A 166 19.87 -2.07 6.32
N PHE A 167 18.97 -2.13 5.34
CA PHE A 167 18.99 -1.28 4.15
C PHE A 167 18.92 0.22 4.51
N THR A 168 17.95 0.60 5.35
CA THR A 168 17.76 2.00 5.73
C THR A 168 18.84 2.52 6.67
N HIS A 169 19.50 1.64 7.43
CA HIS A 169 20.65 2.01 8.25
C HIS A 169 21.88 2.29 7.39
N GLU A 170 22.17 1.42 6.40
CA GLU A 170 23.26 1.60 5.45
C GLU A 170 23.19 2.95 4.73
N TYR A 171 22.01 3.30 4.21
CA TYR A 171 21.81 4.51 3.40
C TYR A 171 21.28 5.71 4.19
N LYS A 172 21.20 5.61 5.53
CA LYS A 172 20.71 6.67 6.43
C LYS A 172 19.28 7.15 6.13
N LEU A 173 18.42 6.24 5.67
CA LEU A 173 17.02 6.49 5.27
C LEU A 173 16.04 6.27 6.43
N GLN A 174 16.29 6.89 7.58
CA GLN A 174 15.46 6.68 8.78
C GLN A 174 13.98 7.12 8.62
N PRO A 175 13.63 8.19 7.88
CA PRO A 175 12.24 8.51 7.58
C PRO A 175 11.52 7.42 6.76
N LEU A 176 12.23 6.83 5.79
CA LEU A 176 11.75 5.71 4.98
C LEU A 176 11.44 4.50 5.86
N PHE A 177 12.37 4.14 6.75
CA PHE A 177 12.19 3.06 7.72
C PHE A 177 10.91 3.24 8.53
N ARG A 178 10.70 4.41 9.12
CA ARG A 178 9.53 4.68 9.97
C ARG A 178 8.21 4.50 9.22
N THR A 179 8.15 4.98 7.98
CA THR A 179 6.94 4.89 7.16
C THR A 179 6.65 3.44 6.78
N LEU A 180 7.65 2.73 6.28
CA LEU A 180 7.49 1.36 5.81
C LEU A 180 7.34 0.33 6.96
N ASP A 181 7.92 0.57 8.13
CA ASP A 181 7.64 -0.24 9.32
C ASP A 181 6.20 -0.02 9.83
N ASN A 182 5.67 1.21 9.76
CA ASN A 182 4.26 1.47 10.07
C ASN A 182 3.32 0.76 9.09
N VAL A 183 3.66 0.73 7.79
CA VAL A 183 2.93 -0.06 6.78
C VAL A 183 2.90 -1.54 7.19
N ARG A 184 4.04 -2.11 7.58
CA ARG A 184 4.13 -3.50 8.07
C ARG A 184 3.24 -3.74 9.29
N LYS A 185 3.25 -2.82 10.26
CA LYS A 185 2.41 -2.92 11.47
C LYS A 185 0.93 -2.94 11.09
N VAL A 186 0.48 -2.01 10.25
CA VAL A 186 -0.92 -1.95 9.76
C VAL A 186 -1.32 -3.25 9.09
N ARG A 187 -0.50 -3.73 8.14
CA ARG A 187 -0.76 -5.00 7.45
C ARG A 187 -0.91 -6.15 8.44
N ASN A 188 -0.04 -6.23 9.44
CA ASN A 188 -0.07 -7.30 10.45
C ASN A 188 -1.33 -7.20 11.32
N THR A 189 -1.66 -6.01 11.81
CA THR A 189 -2.90 -5.75 12.56
C THR A 189 -4.15 -6.15 11.75
N HIS A 190 -4.21 -5.73 10.49
CA HIS A 190 -5.30 -6.06 9.56
C HIS A 190 -5.41 -7.57 9.32
N SER A 191 -4.28 -8.26 9.14
CA SER A 191 -4.24 -9.71 8.90
C SER A 191 -4.66 -10.53 10.12
N HIS A 192 -4.49 -10.00 11.34
CA HIS A 192 -4.89 -10.66 12.58
C HIS A 192 -6.33 -10.32 13.01
N GLY A 193 -7.06 -9.50 12.24
CA GLY A 193 -8.48 -9.22 12.45
C GLY A 193 -8.76 -8.52 13.78
N SER A 194 -7.84 -7.68 14.29
CA SER A 194 -8.10 -6.95 15.53
C SER A 194 -9.36 -6.10 15.38
N THR A 195 -10.25 -6.22 16.38
CA THR A 195 -11.54 -5.54 16.36
C THR A 195 -11.33 -4.05 16.51
N SER A 196 -11.73 -3.30 15.47
CA SER A 196 -11.67 -1.83 15.40
C SER A 196 -12.24 -1.12 16.63
N SER A 197 -13.18 -1.74 17.35
CA SER A 197 -13.80 -1.18 18.55
C SER A 197 -12.87 -1.09 19.76
N ALA A 198 -12.00 -2.08 20.00
CA ALA A 198 -11.09 -2.05 21.14
C ALA A 198 -9.94 -1.07 20.93
N ASP A 199 -9.42 -0.99 19.70
CA ASP A 199 -8.42 0.00 19.32
C ASP A 199 -8.98 1.42 19.35
N GLU A 200 -10.25 1.62 18.96
CA GLU A 200 -10.93 2.92 19.11
C GLU A 200 -11.05 3.33 20.58
N GLN A 201 -11.55 2.44 21.44
CA GLN A 201 -11.70 2.72 22.87
C GLN A 201 -10.37 3.05 23.53
N PHE A 202 -9.32 2.29 23.22
CA PHE A 202 -7.97 2.57 23.70
C PHE A 202 -7.47 3.93 23.21
N PHE A 203 -7.63 4.23 21.92
CA PHE A 203 -7.22 5.50 21.34
C PHE A 203 -7.89 6.68 22.05
N GLN A 204 -9.22 6.63 22.20
CA GLN A 204 -9.99 7.71 22.84
C GLN A 204 -9.59 7.91 24.30
N SER A 205 -9.37 6.81 25.03
CA SER A 205 -8.94 6.88 26.43
C SER A 205 -7.55 7.52 26.57
N HIS A 206 -6.59 7.11 25.72
CA HIS A 206 -5.23 7.66 25.75
C HIS A 206 -5.18 9.12 25.27
N TYR A 207 -5.96 9.46 24.24
CA TYR A 207 -6.12 10.83 23.76
C TYR A 207 -6.67 11.73 24.87
N THR A 208 -7.75 11.29 25.54
CA THR A 208 -8.38 12.03 26.65
C THR A 208 -7.41 12.25 27.79
N MET A 209 -6.65 11.22 28.20
CA MET A 209 -5.62 11.35 29.23
C MET A 209 -4.58 12.43 28.89
N LEU A 210 -4.12 12.50 27.63
CA LEU A 210 -3.17 13.52 27.20
C LEU A 210 -3.78 14.93 27.21
N VAL A 211 -5.03 15.07 26.75
CA VAL A 211 -5.76 16.34 26.74
C VAL A 211 -6.04 16.84 28.15
N GLU A 212 -6.50 15.98 29.05
CA GLU A 212 -6.80 16.32 30.45
C GLU A 212 -5.52 16.68 31.23
N ALA A 213 -4.40 16.01 30.94
CA ALA A 213 -3.09 16.41 31.45
C ALA A 213 -2.55 17.71 30.81
N GLY A 214 -3.27 18.28 29.84
CA GLY A 214 -2.95 19.53 29.16
C GLY A 214 -1.70 19.45 28.29
N TYR A 215 -1.42 18.30 27.67
CA TYR A 215 -0.37 18.19 26.66
C TYR A 215 -0.82 18.85 25.35
N PRO A 216 0.05 19.64 24.69
CA PRO A 216 -0.29 20.23 23.41
C PRO A 216 -0.32 19.14 22.33
N LEU A 217 -1.44 19.03 21.60
CA LEU A 217 -1.61 18.03 20.54
C LEU A 217 -1.78 18.71 19.18
N GLN A 218 -1.16 18.15 18.16
CA GLN A 218 -1.31 18.52 16.75
C GLN A 218 -2.63 17.97 16.17
N PRO A 219 -3.06 18.44 14.98
CA PRO A 219 -4.18 17.81 14.25
C PRO A 219 -3.98 16.32 13.95
N SER A 220 -2.73 15.86 13.89
CA SER A 220 -2.36 14.45 13.78
C SER A 220 -2.59 13.63 15.06
N CYS A 221 -3.13 14.26 16.12
CA CYS A 221 -3.30 13.73 17.48
C CYS A 221 -1.98 13.39 18.18
N ARG A 222 -0.82 13.71 17.59
CA ARG A 222 0.48 13.54 18.24
C ARG A 222 0.79 14.75 19.10
N VAL A 223 1.63 14.55 20.11
CA VAL A 223 2.14 15.65 20.92
C VAL A 223 2.92 16.62 20.04
N ASP A 224 2.59 17.90 20.17
CA ASP A 224 3.33 19.00 19.55
C ASP A 224 4.61 19.25 20.35
N TRP A 225 5.73 18.79 19.81
CA TRP A 225 7.03 18.90 20.46
C TRP A 225 7.52 20.34 20.56
N GLU A 226 7.19 21.20 19.60
CA GLU A 226 7.63 22.59 19.60
C GLU A 226 6.91 23.36 20.71
N ALA A 227 5.60 23.14 20.83
CA ALA A 227 4.82 23.69 21.94
C ALA A 227 5.24 23.09 23.29
N LEU A 228 5.43 21.76 23.38
CA LEU A 228 5.80 21.08 24.62
C LEU A 228 7.17 21.52 25.14
N LYS A 229 8.14 21.77 24.25
CA LYS A 229 9.50 22.17 24.64
C LYS A 229 9.52 23.49 25.44
N ASN A 230 8.52 24.35 25.25
CA ASN A 230 8.39 25.62 25.98
C ASN A 230 7.92 25.42 27.44
N ASP A 231 7.30 24.29 27.77
CA ASP A 231 6.96 23.88 29.13
C ASP A 231 7.97 22.84 29.64
N LYS A 232 9.05 23.32 30.27
CA LYS A 232 10.17 22.47 30.72
C LYS A 232 9.72 21.34 31.65
N SER A 233 8.77 21.61 32.55
CA SER A 233 8.31 20.63 33.53
C SER A 233 7.49 19.53 32.86
N LYS A 234 6.51 19.88 32.02
CA LYS A 234 5.74 18.87 31.27
C LYS A 234 6.60 18.09 30.29
N ASN A 235 7.55 18.77 29.65
CA ASN A 235 8.48 18.13 28.73
C ASN A 235 9.29 17.03 29.44
N GLU A 236 9.86 17.33 30.61
CA GLU A 236 10.61 16.35 31.40
C GLU A 236 9.75 15.15 31.82
N ILE A 237 8.55 15.40 32.36
CA ILE A 237 7.61 14.34 32.74
C ILE A 237 7.28 13.46 31.53
N TYR A 238 6.94 14.08 30.40
CA TYR A 238 6.56 13.36 29.20
C TYR A 238 7.67 12.42 28.70
N PHE A 239 8.91 12.94 28.61
CA PHE A 239 10.05 12.16 28.14
C PHE A 239 10.40 11.00 29.06
N ASN A 240 10.31 11.21 30.37
CA ASN A 240 10.72 10.22 31.36
C ASN A 240 9.63 9.19 31.67
N THR A 241 8.35 9.53 31.49
CA THR A 241 7.24 8.69 31.99
C THR A 241 6.24 8.25 30.93
N ILE A 242 6.13 8.96 29.79
CA ILE A 242 5.10 8.68 28.77
C ILE A 242 5.73 8.20 27.46
N ARG A 243 6.71 8.95 26.92
CA ARG A 243 7.21 8.79 25.55
C ARG A 243 7.60 7.36 25.17
N TYR A 244 8.20 6.62 26.10
CA TYR A 244 8.80 5.32 25.83
C TYR A 244 7.94 4.13 26.27
N THR A 245 6.77 4.37 26.85
CA THR A 245 5.85 3.30 27.28
C THR A 245 5.26 2.56 26.08
N SER A 246 4.91 1.29 26.27
CA SER A 246 4.24 0.46 25.27
C SER A 246 2.91 1.06 24.82
N GLU A 247 2.16 1.59 25.77
CA GLU A 247 0.85 2.20 25.61
C GLU A 247 0.95 3.43 24.72
N HIS A 248 1.92 4.31 24.99
CA HIS A 248 2.11 5.49 24.18
C HIS A 248 2.62 5.14 22.78
N LYS A 249 3.51 4.15 22.63
CA LYS A 249 3.92 3.65 21.30
C LYS A 249 2.72 3.13 20.50
N ARG A 250 1.84 2.35 21.12
CA ARG A 250 0.58 1.89 20.50
C ARG A 250 -0.31 3.06 20.09
N TYR A 251 -0.46 4.06 20.96
CA TYR A 251 -1.22 5.28 20.66
C TYR A 251 -0.66 6.01 19.43
N ILE A 252 0.66 6.20 19.34
CA ILE A 252 1.32 6.86 18.21
C ILE A 252 1.15 6.09 16.89
N ASP A 253 1.18 4.76 16.97
CA ASP A 253 0.87 3.89 15.83
C ASP A 253 -0.58 4.12 15.39
N LEU A 254 -1.56 4.07 16.31
CA LEU A 254 -2.98 4.32 16.01
C LEU A 254 -3.24 5.72 15.44
N CYS A 255 -2.57 6.78 15.94
CA CYS A 255 -2.64 8.11 15.34
C CYS A 255 -2.27 8.10 13.85
N TRP A 256 -1.25 7.32 13.48
CA TRP A 256 -0.82 7.20 12.09
C TRP A 256 -1.84 6.43 11.25
N GLN A 257 -2.36 5.31 11.78
CA GLN A 257 -3.36 4.47 11.08
C GLN A 257 -4.65 5.24 10.79
N ARG A 258 -5.16 6.00 11.77
CA ARG A 258 -6.39 6.81 11.64
C ARG A 258 -6.29 7.87 10.56
N ARG A 259 -5.10 8.43 10.36
CA ARG A 259 -4.86 9.46 9.33
C ARG A 259 -4.85 8.88 7.92
N GLN A 260 -4.66 7.57 7.78
CA GLN A 260 -4.57 6.86 6.50
C GLN A 260 -3.68 7.60 5.48
N PRO A 261 -2.38 7.82 5.78
CA PRO A 261 -1.52 8.68 4.97
C PRO A 261 -1.05 8.02 3.68
N PHE A 262 -1.97 7.78 2.74
CA PHE A 262 -1.70 7.16 1.44
C PHE A 262 -0.52 7.81 0.69
N ASP A 263 -0.46 9.14 0.66
CA ASP A 263 0.61 9.87 -0.05
C ASP A 263 2.00 9.71 0.57
N GLU A 264 2.09 9.60 1.90
CA GLU A 264 3.38 9.35 2.55
C GLU A 264 3.91 7.96 2.21
N VAL A 265 3.02 6.97 2.12
CA VAL A 265 3.39 5.60 1.76
C VAL A 265 3.83 5.53 0.29
N ILE A 266 3.13 6.21 -0.63
CA ILE A 266 3.55 6.26 -2.04
C ILE A 266 4.94 6.90 -2.16
N LYS A 267 5.18 8.05 -1.52
CA LYS A 267 6.50 8.71 -1.54
C LYS A 267 7.60 7.81 -0.97
N ALA A 268 7.31 7.09 0.12
CA ALA A 268 8.24 6.13 0.68
C ALA A 268 8.56 4.98 -0.30
N LEU A 269 7.56 4.44 -1.00
CA LEU A 269 7.80 3.42 -2.03
C LEU A 269 8.61 3.98 -3.21
N GLU A 270 8.31 5.19 -3.66
CA GLU A 270 9.05 5.88 -4.72
C GLU A 270 10.53 6.04 -4.35
N GLU A 271 10.81 6.51 -3.13
CA GLU A 271 12.17 6.62 -2.60
C GLU A 271 12.86 5.26 -2.53
N LEU A 272 12.17 4.21 -2.06
CA LEU A 272 12.74 2.86 -2.01
C LEU A 272 13.08 2.33 -3.42
N ILE A 273 12.22 2.56 -4.41
CA ILE A 273 12.47 2.15 -5.80
C ILE A 273 13.71 2.84 -6.34
N LEU A 274 13.82 4.16 -6.17
CA LEU A 274 14.99 4.93 -6.60
C LEU A 274 16.28 4.41 -5.97
N GLN A 275 16.26 4.15 -4.65
CA GLN A 275 17.44 3.69 -3.91
C GLN A 275 17.83 2.26 -4.30
N VAL A 276 16.87 1.34 -4.42
CA VAL A 276 17.15 -0.04 -4.85
C VAL A 276 17.71 -0.04 -6.26
N THR A 277 17.06 0.64 -7.19
CA THR A 277 17.45 0.62 -8.61
C THR A 277 18.80 1.29 -8.87
N ALA A 278 19.17 2.30 -8.07
CA ALA A 278 20.51 2.92 -8.10
C ALA A 278 21.62 1.98 -7.61
N HIS A 279 21.29 0.91 -6.90
CA HIS A 279 22.26 0.00 -6.28
C HIS A 279 22.16 -1.45 -6.76
N THR A 280 21.28 -1.74 -7.72
CA THR A 280 21.14 -3.05 -8.38
C THR A 280 21.47 -3.05 -9.86
N ASN A 281 21.47 -1.88 -10.51
CA ASN A 281 21.78 -1.72 -11.93
C ASN A 281 23.26 -1.42 -12.18
#